data_AF-A0A942SMX7-F1
#
_entry.id   AF-A0A942SMX7-F1
#
_cell.length_a   1.000
_cell.length_b   1.000
_cell.length_c   1.000
_cell.angle_alpha   90.00
_cell.angle_beta   90.00
_cell.angle_gamma   90.00
#
_symmetry.space_group_name_H-M   'P 1'
#
loop_
_entity.id
_entity.type
_entity.pdbx_description
1 polymer ?
#
loop_
_entity_poly.entity_id
_entity_poly.type
_entity_poly.pdbx_seq_one_letter_code
_entity_poly.pdbx_strand_id
1 'polypeptide(L)'
;MNSSHNPKLTSAEIAALWSQYLNDSAAICFNKHILMHLQDPEIKAIFEQAVLLSQKHMEKIKEFFKAENFPIPIGFTENDTIADTKPLFSDNLSLHFINIMAIHGCHGYSGAVTTCSRKDVRDYFTECMISAMEICNRTKDVMLDKGLYQRPPALLPPDKVEFVQSDQFIAGWLGDIRPLSCIEITDIYFNLKKSILAKAVTIAYSQVIHSEKLRKFLLKAVETKDKHIKTFYEILNKDNLPVPSLLDAEVTDTNIAPFSDKLMMFHVGFLYSTAMIYYETGFATSPRRDLKPNYLSAIADNAQIGSEWLDLMIENRWLEQPPLAQDRDKLSKEKK
;
A
#
# COMPACT_ATOMS: atom_id res chain seq x y z
N MET A 1 -3.73 -27.36 -24.32
CA MET A 1 -2.98 -28.56 -23.86
C MET A 1 -3.46 -28.89 -22.46
N ASN A 2 -4.24 -29.96 -22.29
CA ASN A 2 -4.59 -30.47 -20.96
C ASN A 2 -3.35 -31.17 -20.41
N SER A 3 -2.59 -30.51 -19.54
CA SER A 3 -1.50 -31.20 -18.84
C SER A 3 -2.12 -32.16 -17.82
N SER A 4 -1.66 -33.41 -17.83
CA SER A 4 -2.07 -34.48 -16.90
C SER A 4 -1.45 -34.33 -15.51
N HIS A 5 -1.02 -33.12 -15.14
CA HIS A 5 -0.31 -32.85 -13.90
C HIS A 5 -1.10 -31.80 -13.13
N ASN A 6 -1.64 -32.18 -11.98
CA ASN A 6 -2.25 -31.26 -11.02
C ASN A 6 -1.24 -30.99 -9.89
N PRO A 7 -0.25 -30.09 -10.09
CA PRO A 7 0.75 -29.79 -9.08
C PRO A 7 0.09 -29.13 -7.86
N LYS A 8 0.57 -29.47 -6.66
CA LYS A 8 0.17 -28.78 -5.42
C LYS A 8 0.49 -27.29 -5.49
N LEU A 9 -0.23 -26.49 -4.71
CA LEU A 9 0.13 -25.09 -4.52
C LEU A 9 1.54 -24.99 -3.90
N THR A 10 2.34 -24.09 -4.46
CA THR A 10 3.66 -23.70 -3.97
C THR A 10 3.54 -22.67 -2.85
N SER A 11 4.64 -22.42 -2.13
CA SER A 11 4.68 -21.37 -1.10
C SER A 11 4.35 -19.98 -1.67
N ALA A 12 4.78 -19.67 -2.89
CA ALA A 12 4.47 -18.41 -3.56
C ALA A 12 2.97 -18.25 -3.81
N GLU A 13 2.31 -19.30 -4.29
CA GLU A 13 0.87 -19.29 -4.58
C GLU A 13 0.05 -19.21 -3.29
N ILE A 14 0.41 -19.98 -2.27
CA ILE A 14 -0.24 -19.93 -0.95
C ILE A 14 -0.10 -18.53 -0.35
N ALA A 15 1.11 -17.95 -0.38
CA ALA A 15 1.36 -16.61 0.16
C ALA A 15 0.55 -15.55 -0.59
N ALA A 16 0.55 -15.57 -1.93
CA ALA A 16 -0.19 -14.60 -2.73
C ALA A 16 -1.71 -14.70 -2.49
N LEU A 17 -2.26 -15.91 -2.50
CA LEU A 17 -3.70 -16.14 -2.24
C LEU A 17 -4.09 -15.75 -0.81
N TRP A 18 -3.27 -16.10 0.18
CA TRP A 18 -3.53 -15.80 1.59
C TRP A 18 -3.51 -14.29 1.84
N SER A 19 -2.45 -13.61 1.39
CA SER A 19 -2.33 -12.16 1.52
C SER A 19 -3.42 -11.42 0.76
N GLN A 20 -3.78 -11.86 -0.45
CA GLN A 20 -4.87 -11.25 -1.21
C GLN A 20 -6.20 -11.39 -0.47
N TYR A 21 -6.51 -12.55 0.11
CA TYR A 21 -7.77 -12.75 0.84
C TYR A 21 -7.90 -11.79 2.03
N LEU A 22 -6.82 -11.62 2.81
CA LEU A 22 -6.80 -10.66 3.91
C LEU A 22 -6.99 -9.22 3.43
N ASN A 23 -6.31 -8.84 2.33
CA ASN A 23 -6.43 -7.51 1.74
C ASN A 23 -7.83 -7.25 1.17
N ASP A 24 -8.41 -8.19 0.42
CA ASP A 24 -9.74 -8.04 -0.18
C ASP A 24 -10.84 -8.00 0.89
N SER A 25 -10.75 -8.80 1.96
CA SER A 25 -11.69 -8.73 3.07
C SER A 25 -11.62 -7.40 3.83
N ALA A 26 -10.41 -6.86 4.06
CA ALA A 26 -10.23 -5.52 4.61
C ALA A 26 -10.78 -4.43 3.66
N ALA A 27 -10.48 -4.54 2.37
CA ALA A 27 -10.93 -3.60 1.35
C ALA A 27 -12.45 -3.54 1.25
N ILE A 28 -13.15 -4.68 1.33
CA ILE A 28 -14.62 -4.71 1.38
C ILE A 28 -15.14 -3.90 2.56
N CYS A 29 -14.55 -4.06 3.74
CA CYS A 29 -14.97 -3.34 4.95
C CYS A 29 -14.81 -1.81 4.76
N PHE A 30 -13.63 -1.37 4.33
CA PHE A 30 -13.36 0.05 4.08
C PHE A 30 -14.24 0.62 2.98
N ASN A 31 -14.29 -0.06 1.82
CA ASN A 31 -14.95 0.46 0.62
C ASN A 31 -16.46 0.50 0.78
N LYS A 32 -17.08 -0.50 1.44
CA LYS A 32 -18.53 -0.45 1.74
C LYS A 32 -18.85 0.76 2.62
N HIS A 33 -18.07 1.00 3.68
CA HIS A 33 -18.30 2.13 4.56
C HIS A 33 -18.13 3.48 3.84
N ILE A 34 -17.03 3.65 3.12
CA ILE A 34 -16.78 4.88 2.34
C ILE A 34 -17.92 5.10 1.32
N LEU A 35 -18.33 4.06 0.61
CA LEU A 35 -19.39 4.13 -0.41
C LEU A 35 -20.72 4.67 0.15
N MET A 36 -21.07 4.36 1.40
CA MET A 36 -22.30 4.87 2.03
C MET A 36 -22.32 6.41 2.16
N HIS A 37 -21.15 7.04 2.22
CA HIS A 37 -21.02 8.47 2.51
C HIS A 37 -20.59 9.32 1.33
N LEU A 38 -20.06 8.70 0.27
CA LEU A 38 -19.71 9.40 -0.96
C LEU A 38 -20.90 10.21 -1.46
N GLN A 39 -20.63 11.36 -2.07
CA GLN A 39 -21.64 12.18 -2.73
C GLN A 39 -21.46 12.16 -4.24
N ASP A 40 -20.21 12.17 -4.71
CA ASP A 40 -19.87 12.18 -6.12
C ASP A 40 -20.19 10.84 -6.82
N PRO A 41 -21.03 10.86 -7.87
CA PRO A 41 -21.46 9.63 -8.54
C PRO A 41 -20.34 8.91 -9.31
N GLU A 42 -19.33 9.62 -9.81
CA GLU A 42 -18.20 9.00 -10.50
C GLU A 42 -17.31 8.26 -9.52
N ILE A 43 -17.06 8.86 -8.34
CA ILE A 43 -16.30 8.23 -7.26
C ILE A 43 -17.06 7.01 -6.72
N LYS A 44 -18.38 7.11 -6.50
CA LYS A 44 -19.23 5.98 -6.08
C LYS A 44 -19.08 4.78 -7.00
N ALA A 45 -19.20 4.99 -8.31
CA ALA A 45 -19.13 3.91 -9.27
C ALA A 45 -17.75 3.25 -9.35
N ILE A 46 -16.67 3.91 -8.89
CA ILE A 46 -15.35 3.26 -8.71
C ILE A 46 -15.36 2.35 -7.49
N PHE A 47 -15.91 2.83 -6.37
CA PHE A 47 -16.00 2.05 -5.12
C PHE A 47 -16.93 0.83 -5.26
N GLU A 48 -18.05 0.96 -5.97
CA GLU A 48 -18.94 -0.17 -6.30
C GLU A 48 -18.20 -1.26 -7.09
N GLN A 49 -17.44 -0.85 -8.12
CA GLN A 49 -16.61 -1.77 -8.90
C GLN A 49 -15.56 -2.47 -8.02
N ALA A 50 -14.88 -1.73 -7.15
CA ALA A 50 -13.87 -2.27 -6.25
C ALA A 50 -14.45 -3.28 -5.26
N VAL A 51 -15.61 -3.00 -4.65
CA VAL A 51 -16.30 -3.94 -3.74
C VAL A 51 -16.66 -5.24 -4.48
N LEU A 52 -17.23 -5.13 -5.69
CA LEU A 52 -17.61 -6.28 -6.48
C LEU A 52 -16.40 -7.16 -6.85
N LEU A 53 -15.28 -6.52 -7.22
CA LEU A 53 -14.04 -7.23 -7.56
C LEU A 53 -13.48 -7.97 -6.35
N SER A 54 -13.33 -7.31 -5.20
CA SER A 54 -12.83 -7.95 -3.98
C SER A 54 -13.70 -9.13 -3.54
N GLN A 55 -15.03 -9.04 -3.68
CA GLN A 55 -15.93 -10.17 -3.40
C GLN A 55 -15.67 -11.36 -4.33
N LYS A 56 -15.55 -11.11 -5.65
CA LYS A 56 -15.24 -12.16 -6.64
C LYS A 56 -13.88 -12.80 -6.38
N HIS A 57 -12.88 -11.99 -6.06
CA HIS A 57 -11.54 -12.48 -5.70
C HIS A 57 -11.59 -13.42 -4.50
N MET A 58 -12.29 -13.02 -3.42
CA MET A 58 -12.41 -13.86 -2.22
C MET A 58 -13.05 -15.22 -2.52
N GLU A 59 -14.14 -15.26 -3.30
CA GLU A 59 -14.75 -16.53 -3.70
C GLU A 59 -13.79 -17.39 -4.53
N LYS A 60 -13.05 -16.77 -5.46
CA LYS A 60 -12.08 -17.50 -6.27
C LYS A 60 -10.92 -18.08 -5.44
N ILE A 61 -10.42 -17.32 -4.46
CA ILE A 61 -9.39 -17.78 -3.54
C ILE A 61 -9.90 -18.95 -2.66
N LYS A 62 -11.15 -18.89 -2.21
CA LYS A 62 -11.77 -20.01 -1.46
C LYS A 62 -11.80 -21.30 -2.28
N GLU A 63 -12.06 -21.21 -3.59
CA GLU A 63 -12.00 -22.38 -4.48
C GLU A 63 -10.59 -23.00 -4.51
N PHE A 64 -9.55 -22.18 -4.67
CA PHE A 64 -8.15 -22.66 -4.68
C PHE A 64 -7.79 -23.35 -3.36
N PHE A 65 -8.10 -22.74 -2.21
CA PHE A 65 -7.79 -23.35 -0.92
C PHE A 65 -8.59 -24.62 -0.64
N LYS A 66 -9.89 -24.65 -0.97
CA LYS A 66 -10.72 -25.85 -0.82
C LYS A 66 -10.21 -27.01 -1.69
N ALA A 67 -9.84 -26.74 -2.94
CA ALA A 67 -9.34 -27.75 -3.87
C ALA A 67 -8.06 -28.45 -3.37
N GLU A 68 -7.26 -27.75 -2.55
CA GLU A 68 -5.96 -28.22 -2.06
C GLU A 68 -5.98 -28.52 -0.55
N ASN A 69 -7.17 -28.53 0.07
CA ASN A 69 -7.41 -28.78 1.50
C ASN A 69 -6.64 -27.82 2.43
N PHE A 70 -6.45 -26.57 2.02
CA PHE A 70 -5.97 -25.51 2.89
C PHE A 70 -7.13 -24.88 3.68
N PRO A 71 -6.89 -24.45 4.93
CA PRO A 71 -7.84 -23.60 5.62
C PRO A 71 -8.02 -22.29 4.86
N ILE A 72 -9.25 -21.78 4.84
CA ILE A 72 -9.55 -20.45 4.33
C ILE A 72 -9.27 -19.46 5.48
N PRO A 73 -8.55 -18.34 5.21
CA PRO A 73 -8.39 -17.30 6.22
C PRO A 73 -9.74 -16.75 6.69
N ILE A 74 -9.82 -16.27 7.92
CA ILE A 74 -11.03 -15.60 8.42
C ILE A 74 -11.13 -14.21 7.78
N GLY A 75 -10.02 -13.48 7.77
CA GLY A 75 -9.93 -12.10 7.29
C GLY A 75 -10.69 -11.12 8.17
N PHE A 76 -11.34 -10.18 7.49
CA PHE A 76 -12.21 -9.18 8.10
C PHE A 76 -13.66 -9.41 7.69
N THR A 77 -14.57 -9.10 8.61
CA THR A 77 -16.00 -9.38 8.45
C THR A 77 -16.81 -8.11 8.70
N GLU A 78 -18.13 -8.20 8.54
CA GLU A 78 -19.02 -7.07 8.85
C GLU A 78 -18.94 -6.63 10.32
N ASN A 79 -18.45 -7.48 11.23
CA ASN A 79 -18.17 -7.13 12.63
C ASN A 79 -16.97 -6.17 12.78
N ASP A 80 -16.15 -6.01 11.74
CA ASP A 80 -15.05 -5.04 11.71
C ASP A 80 -15.51 -3.65 11.22
N THR A 81 -16.79 -3.51 10.90
CA THR A 81 -17.43 -2.26 10.47
C THR A 81 -18.60 -1.91 11.37
N ILE A 82 -18.76 -0.62 11.67
CA ILE A 82 -19.91 -0.09 12.41
C ILE A 82 -20.78 0.67 11.41
N ALA A 83 -22.05 0.26 11.30
CA ALA A 83 -23.02 0.93 10.45
C ALA A 83 -23.42 2.30 11.04
N ASP A 84 -23.93 3.19 10.18
CA ASP A 84 -24.54 4.47 10.56
C ASP A 84 -23.63 5.45 11.34
N THR A 85 -22.32 5.42 11.11
CA THR A 85 -21.40 6.43 11.64
C THR A 85 -21.23 7.59 10.65
N LYS A 86 -20.65 8.70 11.10
CA LYS A 86 -20.18 9.76 10.18
C LYS A 86 -18.96 9.26 9.38
N PRO A 87 -18.74 9.75 8.15
CA PRO A 87 -17.56 9.40 7.37
C PRO A 87 -16.29 9.86 8.08
N LEU A 88 -15.19 9.12 7.94
CA LEU A 88 -13.85 9.57 8.36
C LEU A 88 -13.17 10.45 7.31
N PHE A 89 -13.50 10.23 6.04
CA PHE A 89 -12.82 10.82 4.88
C PHE A 89 -13.81 11.66 4.08
N SER A 90 -13.36 12.78 3.53
CA SER A 90 -14.07 13.45 2.45
C SER A 90 -14.09 12.61 1.17
N ASP A 91 -14.90 12.99 0.18
CA ASP A 91 -14.87 12.40 -1.16
C ASP A 91 -13.48 12.52 -1.81
N ASN A 92 -12.76 13.63 -1.57
CA ASN A 92 -11.42 13.85 -2.09
C ASN A 92 -10.41 12.85 -1.50
N LEU A 93 -10.35 12.74 -0.16
CA LEU A 93 -9.48 11.75 0.48
C LEU A 93 -9.86 10.32 0.10
N SER A 94 -11.15 10.05 -0.08
CA SER A 94 -11.65 8.74 -0.55
C SER A 94 -11.14 8.39 -1.95
N LEU A 95 -11.12 9.37 -2.86
CA LEU A 95 -10.59 9.17 -4.21
C LEU A 95 -9.07 8.95 -4.21
N HIS A 96 -8.32 9.72 -3.41
CA HIS A 96 -6.89 9.48 -3.20
C HIS A 96 -6.62 8.10 -2.58
N PHE A 97 -7.43 7.69 -1.61
CA PHE A 97 -7.35 6.39 -0.95
C PHE A 97 -7.45 5.25 -1.97
N ILE A 98 -8.52 5.21 -2.76
CA ILE A 98 -8.74 4.11 -3.70
C ILE A 98 -7.73 4.12 -4.86
N ASN A 99 -7.25 5.30 -5.28
CA ASN A 99 -6.16 5.39 -6.26
C ASN A 99 -4.88 4.72 -5.76
N ILE A 100 -4.45 5.03 -4.53
CA ILE A 100 -3.24 4.46 -3.95
C ILE A 100 -3.42 2.96 -3.65
N MET A 101 -4.60 2.54 -3.19
CA MET A 101 -4.90 1.10 -3.02
C MET A 101 -4.83 0.34 -4.35
N ALA A 102 -5.36 0.91 -5.44
CA ALA A 102 -5.26 0.31 -6.77
C ALA A 102 -3.80 0.25 -7.27
N ILE A 103 -3.00 1.28 -6.99
CA ILE A 103 -1.55 1.27 -7.26
C ILE A 103 -0.87 0.14 -6.50
N HIS A 104 -1.16 -0.05 -5.21
CA HIS A 104 -0.62 -1.17 -4.44
C HIS A 104 -1.06 -2.52 -5.01
N GLY A 105 -2.32 -2.66 -5.43
CA GLY A 105 -2.84 -3.82 -6.14
C GLY A 105 -2.04 -4.13 -7.40
N CYS A 106 -1.75 -3.12 -8.23
CA CYS A 106 -0.94 -3.29 -9.45
C CYS A 106 0.46 -3.87 -9.14
N HIS A 107 1.13 -3.34 -8.11
CA HIS A 107 2.46 -3.83 -7.73
C HIS A 107 2.41 -5.22 -7.12
N GLY A 108 1.44 -5.47 -6.22
CA GLY A 108 1.27 -6.76 -5.57
C GLY A 108 0.93 -7.88 -6.55
N TYR A 109 -0.01 -7.65 -7.47
CA TYR A 109 -0.40 -8.64 -8.47
C TYR A 109 0.69 -8.90 -9.51
N SER A 110 1.50 -7.88 -9.87
CA SER A 110 2.71 -8.10 -10.67
C SER A 110 3.69 -9.08 -10.00
N GLY A 111 3.92 -8.93 -8.70
CA GLY A 111 4.71 -9.88 -7.90
C GLY A 111 4.10 -11.29 -7.86
N ALA A 112 2.79 -11.39 -7.71
CA ALA A 112 2.09 -12.68 -7.71
C ALA A 112 2.21 -13.40 -9.07
N VAL A 113 1.98 -12.69 -10.18
CA VAL A 113 2.10 -13.25 -11.54
C VAL A 113 3.51 -13.78 -11.81
N THR A 114 4.54 -13.08 -11.35
CA THR A 114 5.96 -13.42 -11.61
C THR A 114 6.49 -14.54 -10.72
N THR A 115 5.86 -14.81 -9.57
CA THR A 115 6.30 -15.84 -8.62
C THR A 115 5.47 -17.13 -8.69
N CYS A 116 4.22 -17.07 -9.16
CA CYS A 116 3.35 -18.24 -9.27
C CYS A 116 3.72 -19.13 -10.46
N SER A 117 3.70 -20.45 -10.27
CA SER A 117 4.16 -21.44 -11.25
C SER A 117 3.03 -22.21 -11.93
N ARG A 118 1.86 -22.30 -11.30
CA ARG A 118 0.65 -22.91 -11.83
C ARG A 118 -0.08 -21.96 -12.77
N LYS A 119 -0.53 -22.48 -13.91
CA LYS A 119 -1.16 -21.67 -14.95
C LYS A 119 -2.48 -21.05 -14.48
N ASP A 120 -3.35 -21.83 -13.84
CA ASP A 120 -4.63 -21.36 -13.31
C ASP A 120 -4.47 -20.23 -12.29
N VAL A 121 -3.47 -20.32 -11.41
CA VAL A 121 -3.16 -19.27 -10.44
C VAL A 121 -2.58 -18.02 -11.13
N ARG A 122 -1.67 -18.19 -12.10
CA ARG A 122 -1.16 -17.06 -12.89
C ARG A 122 -2.23 -16.36 -13.70
N ASP A 123 -3.12 -17.11 -14.36
CA ASP A 123 -4.22 -16.57 -15.14
C ASP A 123 -5.12 -15.72 -14.23
N TYR A 124 -5.47 -16.26 -13.04
CA TYR A 124 -6.23 -15.53 -12.03
C TYR A 124 -5.56 -14.22 -11.60
N PHE A 125 -4.28 -14.24 -11.21
CA PHE A 125 -3.58 -13.01 -10.82
C PHE A 125 -3.37 -12.03 -11.99
N THR A 126 -3.36 -12.52 -13.23
CA THR A 126 -3.35 -11.67 -14.43
C THR A 126 -4.68 -10.92 -14.57
N GLU A 127 -5.81 -11.58 -14.32
CA GLU A 127 -7.13 -10.93 -14.30
C GLU A 127 -7.25 -9.90 -13.16
N CYS A 128 -6.74 -10.21 -11.97
CA CYS A 128 -6.67 -9.27 -10.86
C CYS A 128 -5.80 -8.04 -11.22
N MET A 129 -4.66 -8.26 -11.87
CA MET A 129 -3.77 -7.18 -12.35
C MET A 129 -4.49 -6.26 -13.34
N ILE A 130 -5.19 -6.82 -14.34
CA ILE A 130 -5.97 -6.05 -15.32
C ILE A 130 -7.02 -5.19 -14.61
N SER A 131 -7.78 -5.78 -13.69
CA SER A 131 -8.83 -5.09 -12.94
C SER A 131 -8.25 -3.95 -12.06
N ALA A 132 -7.11 -4.18 -11.42
CA ALA A 132 -6.42 -3.15 -10.64
C ALA A 132 -5.92 -1.99 -11.51
N MET A 133 -5.37 -2.28 -12.69
CA MET A 133 -4.95 -1.25 -13.65
C MET A 133 -6.13 -0.42 -14.15
N GLU A 134 -7.29 -1.04 -14.38
CA GLU A 134 -8.50 -0.33 -14.78
C GLU A 134 -8.94 0.68 -13.70
N ILE A 135 -9.04 0.26 -12.44
CA ILE A 135 -9.34 1.18 -11.32
C ILE A 135 -8.25 2.26 -11.21
N CYS A 136 -6.97 1.90 -11.33
CA CYS A 136 -5.86 2.85 -11.23
C CYS A 136 -5.93 3.94 -12.32
N ASN A 137 -6.27 3.58 -13.55
CA ASN A 137 -6.43 4.55 -14.64
C ASN A 137 -7.70 5.38 -14.46
N ARG A 138 -8.84 4.74 -14.20
CA ARG A 138 -10.12 5.42 -14.00
C ARG A 138 -10.07 6.43 -12.85
N THR A 139 -9.46 6.07 -11.73
CA THR A 139 -9.26 6.99 -10.61
C THR A 139 -8.37 8.17 -10.99
N LYS A 140 -7.29 7.97 -11.77
CA LYS A 140 -6.45 9.06 -12.26
C LYS A 140 -7.22 10.00 -13.18
N ASP A 141 -8.02 9.48 -14.11
CA ASP A 141 -8.82 10.28 -15.04
C ASP A 141 -9.80 11.18 -14.26
N VAL A 142 -10.56 10.59 -13.32
CA VAL A 142 -11.47 11.34 -12.44
C VAL A 142 -10.73 12.39 -11.60
N MET A 143 -9.55 12.06 -11.05
CA MET A 143 -8.75 13.02 -10.29
C MET A 143 -8.21 14.15 -11.19
N LEU A 144 -7.87 13.87 -12.45
CA LEU A 144 -7.40 14.86 -13.41
C LEU A 144 -8.52 15.83 -13.80
N ASP A 145 -9.70 15.31 -14.09
CA ASP A 145 -10.89 16.09 -14.47
C ASP A 145 -11.36 16.99 -13.33
N LYS A 146 -11.24 16.53 -12.08
CA LYS A 146 -11.59 17.31 -10.87
C LYS A 146 -10.46 18.22 -10.37
N GLY A 147 -9.29 18.23 -11.02
CA GLY A 147 -8.14 19.04 -10.60
C GLY A 147 -7.47 18.58 -9.29
N LEU A 148 -7.72 17.35 -8.86
CA LEU A 148 -7.22 16.75 -7.62
C LEU A 148 -5.90 15.98 -7.84
N TYR A 149 -5.59 15.63 -9.09
CA TYR A 149 -4.37 14.86 -9.38
C TYR A 149 -3.11 15.72 -9.34
N GLN A 150 -2.26 15.45 -8.35
CA GLN A 150 -0.95 16.08 -8.20
C GLN A 150 0.03 15.52 -9.23
N ARG A 151 0.30 16.25 -10.31
CA ARG A 151 1.22 15.80 -11.37
C ARG A 151 2.68 15.97 -10.91
N PRO A 152 3.56 14.98 -11.15
CA PRO A 152 5.01 15.23 -11.08
C PRO A 152 5.39 16.38 -12.04
N PRO A 153 6.45 17.16 -11.74
CA PRO A 153 6.83 18.30 -12.56
C PRO A 153 7.22 17.86 -13.98
N ALA A 154 6.81 18.66 -14.97
CA ALA A 154 7.24 18.49 -16.35
C ALA A 154 8.67 18.99 -16.52
N LEU A 155 9.47 18.23 -17.27
CA LEU A 155 10.82 18.64 -17.67
C LEU A 155 10.82 19.11 -19.12
N LEU A 156 11.72 20.04 -19.43
CA LEU A 156 11.94 20.47 -20.80
C LEU A 156 12.71 19.40 -21.59
N PRO A 157 12.36 19.15 -22.86
CA PRO A 157 13.09 18.20 -23.68
C PRO A 157 14.54 18.67 -23.89
N PRO A 158 15.54 17.79 -23.75
CA PRO A 158 16.92 18.14 -24.09
C PRO A 158 17.10 18.19 -25.61
N ASP A 159 18.05 18.99 -26.09
CA ASP A 159 18.33 19.11 -27.53
C ASP A 159 18.94 17.84 -28.15
N LYS A 160 19.61 17.02 -27.33
CA LYS A 160 20.27 15.77 -27.75
C LYS A 160 20.46 14.83 -26.57
N VAL A 161 20.77 13.57 -26.86
CA VAL A 161 21.20 12.59 -25.85
C VAL A 161 22.58 12.96 -25.31
N GLU A 162 22.72 12.97 -23.99
CA GLU A 162 23.99 13.19 -23.29
C GLU A 162 24.45 11.93 -22.55
N PHE A 163 25.77 11.72 -22.51
CA PHE A 163 26.39 10.63 -21.75
C PHE A 163 27.02 11.18 -20.48
N VAL A 164 27.01 10.38 -19.40
CA VAL A 164 27.69 10.74 -18.16
C VAL A 164 29.19 10.80 -18.41
N GLN A 165 29.78 11.99 -18.26
CA GLN A 165 31.21 12.23 -18.56
C GLN A 165 32.11 12.23 -17.32
N SER A 166 31.55 12.27 -16.12
CA SER A 166 32.31 12.29 -14.87
C SER A 166 31.53 11.76 -13.68
N ASP A 167 32.25 11.40 -12.63
CA ASP A 167 31.70 11.01 -11.32
C ASP A 167 30.91 12.15 -10.65
N GLN A 168 30.98 13.38 -11.18
CA GLN A 168 30.14 14.49 -10.71
C GLN A 168 28.64 14.16 -10.84
N PHE A 169 28.26 13.29 -11.78
CA PHE A 169 26.88 12.85 -11.95
C PHE A 169 26.33 12.08 -10.73
N ILE A 170 27.21 11.41 -9.98
CA ILE A 170 26.85 10.66 -8.76
C ILE A 170 27.26 11.41 -7.48
N ALA A 171 27.83 12.61 -7.60
CA ALA A 171 28.22 13.43 -6.46
C ALA A 171 27.00 13.80 -5.60
N GLY A 172 27.27 14.17 -4.34
CA GLY A 172 26.22 14.55 -3.38
C GLY A 172 26.72 15.25 -2.12
N TRP A 173 28.04 15.39 -1.93
CA TRP A 173 28.59 15.87 -0.66
C TRP A 173 29.59 17.01 -0.84
N LEU A 174 30.40 16.96 -1.90
CA LEU A 174 31.43 17.94 -2.23
C LEU A 174 31.32 18.29 -3.72
N GLY A 175 31.57 19.55 -4.05
CA GLY A 175 31.46 20.08 -5.42
C GLY A 175 30.02 20.39 -5.84
N ASP A 176 29.83 20.70 -7.13
CA ASP A 176 28.54 21.10 -7.69
C ASP A 176 27.59 19.90 -7.80
N ILE A 177 26.56 19.86 -6.97
CA ILE A 177 25.54 18.80 -7.03
C ILE A 177 24.60 19.13 -8.19
N ARG A 178 24.49 18.22 -9.17
CA ARG A 178 23.57 18.39 -10.29
C ARG A 178 22.09 18.39 -9.84
N PRO A 179 21.19 19.02 -10.60
CA PRO A 179 19.76 18.87 -10.40
C PRO A 179 19.30 17.41 -10.47
N LEU A 180 18.15 17.11 -9.87
CA LEU A 180 17.49 15.82 -9.91
C LEU A 180 17.15 15.41 -11.35
N SER A 181 17.35 14.14 -11.63
CA SER A 181 16.94 13.50 -12.89
C SER A 181 15.46 13.17 -12.87
N CYS A 182 14.86 12.91 -14.04
CA CYS A 182 13.47 12.46 -14.13
C CYS A 182 13.19 11.19 -13.32
N ILE A 183 14.17 10.29 -13.21
CA ILE A 183 14.08 9.05 -12.42
C ILE A 183 13.95 9.40 -10.93
N GLU A 184 14.87 10.20 -10.41
CA GLU A 184 14.88 10.61 -9.00
C GLU A 184 13.62 11.42 -8.63
N ILE A 185 13.19 12.35 -9.50
CA ILE A 185 11.96 13.12 -9.32
C ILE A 185 10.76 12.18 -9.25
N THR A 186 10.66 11.20 -10.18
CA THR A 186 9.55 10.26 -10.24
C THR A 186 9.43 9.45 -8.96
N ASP A 187 10.55 8.89 -8.48
CA ASP A 187 10.56 8.09 -7.26
C ASP A 187 10.23 8.90 -6.01
N ILE A 188 10.75 10.13 -5.90
CA ILE A 188 10.43 11.04 -4.79
C ILE A 188 8.94 11.40 -4.80
N TYR A 189 8.39 11.79 -5.95
CA TYR A 189 6.97 12.15 -6.07
C TYR A 189 6.05 10.96 -5.79
N PHE A 190 6.43 9.80 -6.30
CA PHE A 190 5.70 8.56 -6.08
C PHE A 190 5.63 8.26 -4.57
N ASN A 191 6.77 8.31 -3.89
CA ASN A 191 6.84 8.10 -2.44
C ASN A 191 6.07 9.16 -1.63
N LEU A 192 6.19 10.44 -1.98
CA LEU A 192 5.48 11.54 -1.31
C LEU A 192 3.96 11.35 -1.33
N LYS A 193 3.36 11.04 -2.49
CA LYS A 193 1.91 10.82 -2.60
C LYS A 193 1.39 9.76 -1.62
N LYS A 194 2.12 8.65 -1.50
CA LYS A 194 1.78 7.56 -0.58
C LYS A 194 1.98 7.96 0.88
N SER A 195 3.07 8.64 1.20
CA SER A 195 3.35 9.11 2.56
C SER A 195 2.34 10.15 3.04
N ILE A 196 1.89 11.04 2.15
CA ILE A 196 0.83 12.02 2.42
C ILE A 196 -0.50 11.33 2.70
N LEU A 197 -0.91 10.36 1.87
CA LEU A 197 -2.11 9.57 2.14
C LEU A 197 -1.99 8.81 3.47
N ALA A 198 -0.87 8.12 3.68
CA ALA A 198 -0.64 7.34 4.89
C ALA A 198 -0.70 8.20 6.14
N LYS A 199 -0.14 9.43 6.09
CA LYS A 199 -0.25 10.41 7.18
C LYS A 199 -1.71 10.76 7.45
N ALA A 200 -2.47 11.19 6.44
CA ALA A 200 -3.87 11.59 6.61
C ALA A 200 -4.76 10.46 7.15
N VAL A 201 -4.61 9.24 6.60
CA VAL A 201 -5.33 8.05 7.08
C VAL A 201 -4.96 7.72 8.53
N THR A 202 -3.67 7.80 8.89
CA THR A 202 -3.22 7.51 10.26
C THR A 202 -3.70 8.56 11.25
N ILE A 203 -3.77 9.84 10.85
CA ILE A 203 -4.42 10.91 11.64
C ILE A 203 -5.88 10.54 11.89
N ALA A 204 -6.62 10.21 10.82
CA ALA A 204 -8.02 9.82 10.92
C ALA A 204 -8.24 8.60 11.83
N TYR A 205 -7.35 7.61 11.84
CA TYR A 205 -7.47 6.48 12.77
C TYR A 205 -7.12 6.87 14.20
N SER A 206 -6.09 7.70 14.40
CA SER A 206 -5.71 8.18 15.73
C SER A 206 -6.80 9.01 16.40
N GLN A 207 -7.70 9.63 15.64
CA GLN A 207 -8.81 10.39 16.21
C GLN A 207 -9.92 9.48 16.78
N VAL A 208 -10.12 8.29 16.20
CA VAL A 208 -11.26 7.40 16.55
C VAL A 208 -10.89 6.10 17.23
N ILE A 209 -9.62 5.67 17.20
CA ILE A 209 -9.21 4.41 17.84
C ILE A 209 -9.57 4.40 19.33
N HIS A 210 -9.99 3.26 19.88
CA HIS A 210 -10.48 3.22 21.26
C HIS A 210 -9.33 3.11 22.27
N SER A 211 -8.34 2.27 21.97
CA SER A 211 -7.21 2.03 22.87
C SER A 211 -6.24 3.21 22.89
N GLU A 212 -6.00 3.77 24.08
CA GLU A 212 -4.99 4.81 24.31
C GLU A 212 -3.56 4.34 23.95
N LYS A 213 -3.27 3.06 24.14
CA LYS A 213 -1.98 2.48 23.75
C LYS A 213 -1.81 2.51 22.23
N LEU A 214 -2.86 2.14 21.48
CA LEU A 214 -2.84 2.19 20.03
C LEU A 214 -2.84 3.63 19.52
N ARG A 215 -3.58 4.54 20.17
CA ARG A 215 -3.57 5.97 19.84
C ARG A 215 -2.16 6.56 19.91
N LYS A 216 -1.42 6.30 20.99
CA LYS A 216 -0.03 6.74 21.15
C LYS A 216 0.88 6.20 20.04
N PHE A 217 0.72 4.93 19.68
CA PHE A 217 1.44 4.33 18.56
C PHE A 217 1.12 5.03 17.23
N LEU A 218 -0.17 5.27 16.94
CA LEU A 218 -0.60 5.94 15.71
C LEU A 218 -0.08 7.37 15.63
N LEU A 219 -0.07 8.13 16.72
CA LEU A 219 0.49 9.49 16.75
C LEU A 219 2.00 9.49 16.45
N LYS A 220 2.76 8.55 17.01
CA LYS A 220 4.18 8.36 16.66
C LYS A 220 4.35 7.98 15.18
N ALA A 221 3.45 7.15 14.65
CA ALA A 221 3.46 6.78 13.25
C ALA A 221 3.22 8.02 12.35
N VAL A 222 2.26 8.90 12.71
CA VAL A 222 2.01 10.19 12.04
C VAL A 222 3.27 11.06 12.02
N GLU A 223 3.93 11.24 13.17
CA GLU A 223 5.18 12.01 13.27
C GLU A 223 6.26 11.45 12.35
N THR A 224 6.35 10.13 12.25
CA THR A 224 7.30 9.45 11.36
C THR A 224 7.05 9.78 9.89
N LYS A 225 5.78 9.75 9.44
CA LYS A 225 5.44 10.13 8.05
C LYS A 225 5.64 11.61 7.80
N ASP A 226 5.34 12.46 8.77
CA ASP A 226 5.58 13.90 8.67
C ASP A 226 7.08 14.21 8.49
N LYS A 227 7.96 13.52 9.24
CA LYS A 227 9.41 13.57 9.04
C LYS A 227 9.80 13.18 7.60
N HIS A 228 9.29 12.05 7.09
CA HIS A 228 9.60 11.59 5.72
C HIS A 228 9.14 12.61 4.67
N ILE A 229 7.92 13.14 4.81
CA ILE A 229 7.37 14.14 3.89
C ILE A 229 8.26 15.39 3.86
N LYS A 230 8.64 15.92 5.03
CA LYS A 230 9.53 17.09 5.14
C LYS A 230 10.88 16.85 4.46
N THR A 231 11.51 15.70 4.72
CA THR A 231 12.78 15.34 4.07
C THR A 231 12.66 15.35 2.54
N PHE A 232 11.63 14.74 1.99
CA PHE A 232 11.45 14.68 0.53
C PHE A 232 10.99 16.02 -0.08
N TYR A 233 10.25 16.84 0.65
CA TYR A 233 9.95 18.22 0.24
C TYR A 233 11.21 19.07 0.19
N GLU A 234 12.10 18.98 1.17
CA GLU A 234 13.38 19.70 1.16
C GLU A 234 14.22 19.32 -0.06
N ILE A 235 14.23 18.05 -0.45
CA ILE A 235 14.95 17.58 -1.65
C ILE A 235 14.38 18.23 -2.92
N LEU A 236 13.06 18.25 -3.10
CA LEU A 236 12.43 18.89 -4.27
C LEU A 236 12.64 20.41 -4.28
N ASN A 237 12.49 21.06 -3.12
CA ASN A 237 12.61 22.51 -3.00
C ASN A 237 14.03 23.01 -3.28
N LYS A 238 15.08 22.24 -2.97
CA LYS A 238 16.47 22.59 -3.31
C LYS A 238 16.68 22.81 -4.81
N ASP A 239 15.91 22.11 -5.63
CA ASP A 239 15.95 22.22 -7.10
C ASP A 239 14.80 23.08 -7.65
N ASN A 240 14.11 23.83 -6.79
CA ASN A 240 12.94 24.65 -7.12
C ASN A 240 11.79 23.87 -7.79
N LEU A 241 11.64 22.60 -7.43
CA LEU A 241 10.57 21.74 -7.95
C LEU A 241 9.30 21.87 -7.08
N PRO A 242 8.10 21.84 -7.68
CA PRO A 242 6.85 21.91 -6.94
C PRO A 242 6.64 20.66 -6.08
N VAL A 243 6.06 20.84 -4.90
CA VAL A 243 5.72 19.74 -3.98
C VAL A 243 4.22 19.42 -4.02
N PRO A 244 3.81 18.15 -3.86
CA PRO A 244 2.39 17.79 -3.76
C PRO A 244 1.78 18.33 -2.47
N SER A 245 0.51 18.77 -2.50
CA SER A 245 -0.24 19.24 -1.33
C SER A 245 -0.55 18.12 -0.33
N LEU A 246 -0.68 18.48 0.95
CA LEU A 246 -1.12 17.56 2.01
C LEU A 246 -2.62 17.25 1.92
N LEU A 247 -3.04 16.15 2.56
CA LEU A 247 -4.45 15.71 2.64
C LEU A 247 -5.04 15.81 4.05
N ASP A 248 -4.31 16.39 5.01
CA ASP A 248 -4.69 16.42 6.42
C ASP A 248 -6.04 17.12 6.65
N ALA A 249 -6.37 18.14 5.83
CA ALA A 249 -7.63 18.88 5.89
C ALA A 249 -8.85 18.11 5.37
N GLU A 250 -8.63 16.96 4.70
CA GLU A 250 -9.67 16.12 4.14
C GLU A 250 -10.14 15.03 5.13
N VAL A 251 -9.52 15.00 6.33
CA VAL A 251 -9.98 14.21 7.46
C VAL A 251 -11.13 14.97 8.13
N THR A 252 -12.25 14.28 8.31
CA THR A 252 -13.45 14.83 8.95
C THR A 252 -13.30 14.94 10.48
N ASP A 253 -14.25 15.60 11.15
CA ASP A 253 -14.26 15.85 12.60
C ASP A 253 -14.92 14.73 13.44
N THR A 254 -15.22 13.56 12.85
CA THR A 254 -15.87 12.48 13.60
C THR A 254 -14.96 11.87 14.66
N ASN A 255 -15.50 11.63 15.86
CA ASN A 255 -14.84 10.89 16.94
C ASN A 255 -15.43 9.48 17.14
N ILE A 256 -16.32 9.05 16.24
CA ILE A 256 -16.95 7.72 16.27
C ILE A 256 -16.20 6.83 15.28
N ALA A 257 -15.65 5.71 15.76
CA ALA A 257 -14.95 4.76 14.92
C ALA A 257 -15.92 4.02 13.97
N PRO A 258 -15.74 4.10 12.65
CA PRO A 258 -16.48 3.26 11.70
C PRO A 258 -15.89 1.85 11.56
N PHE A 259 -14.67 1.63 12.06
CA PHE A 259 -13.89 0.41 11.88
C PHE A 259 -13.39 -0.13 13.22
N SER A 260 -13.18 -1.44 13.30
CA SER A 260 -12.52 -2.05 14.46
C SER A 260 -11.07 -1.56 14.58
N ASP A 261 -10.55 -1.49 15.81
CA ASP A 261 -9.13 -1.19 16.06
C ASP A 261 -8.22 -2.18 15.31
N LYS A 262 -8.64 -3.46 15.19
CA LYS A 262 -7.95 -4.50 14.39
C LYS A 262 -7.81 -4.11 12.92
N LEU A 263 -8.90 -3.69 12.28
CA LEU A 263 -8.94 -3.34 10.86
C LEU A 263 -8.10 -2.08 10.58
N MET A 264 -8.22 -1.05 11.42
CA MET A 264 -7.41 0.17 11.29
C MET A 264 -5.91 -0.13 11.46
N MET A 265 -5.54 -0.93 12.46
CA MET A 265 -4.15 -1.31 12.69
C MET A 265 -3.60 -2.18 11.56
N PHE A 266 -4.38 -3.12 11.01
CA PHE A 266 -3.97 -3.89 9.83
C PHE A 266 -3.60 -2.98 8.66
N HIS A 267 -4.44 -1.99 8.37
CA HIS A 267 -4.19 -1.07 7.27
C HIS A 267 -2.95 -0.19 7.51
N VAL A 268 -2.71 0.28 8.74
CA VAL A 268 -1.48 1.02 9.07
C VAL A 268 -0.24 0.15 8.86
N GLY A 269 -0.26 -1.11 9.32
CA GLY A 269 0.83 -2.06 9.04
C GLY A 269 1.10 -2.20 7.55
N PHE A 270 0.04 -2.42 6.76
CA PHE A 270 0.12 -2.51 5.30
C PHE A 270 0.76 -1.27 4.65
N LEU A 271 0.33 -0.05 5.02
CA LEU A 271 0.85 1.19 4.47
C LEU A 271 2.35 1.41 4.78
N TYR A 272 2.80 1.03 5.98
CA TYR A 272 4.20 1.20 6.37
C TYR A 272 5.11 0.11 5.78
N SER A 273 4.63 -1.13 5.72
CA SER A 273 5.34 -2.22 5.05
C SER A 273 5.52 -1.96 3.55
N THR A 274 4.47 -1.55 2.85
CA THR A 274 4.56 -1.23 1.42
C THR A 274 5.44 0.00 1.16
N ALA A 275 5.41 1.01 2.03
CA ALA A 275 6.29 2.17 1.91
C ALA A 275 7.79 1.81 1.93
N MET A 276 8.21 0.79 2.70
CA MET A 276 9.60 0.34 2.69
C MET A 276 10.05 -0.14 1.30
N ILE A 277 9.22 -0.94 0.61
CA ILE A 277 9.51 -1.45 -0.74
C ILE A 277 9.75 -0.29 -1.74
N TYR A 278 8.96 0.77 -1.63
CA TYR A 278 9.07 1.92 -2.53
C TYR A 278 10.23 2.86 -2.19
N TYR A 279 10.60 2.97 -0.92
CA TYR A 279 11.84 3.63 -0.52
C TYR A 279 13.08 2.85 -0.97
N GLU A 280 13.05 1.52 -0.91
CA GLU A 280 14.11 0.66 -1.45
C GLU A 280 14.26 0.81 -2.97
N THR A 281 13.13 0.94 -3.68
CA THR A 281 13.15 1.21 -5.12
C THR A 281 13.85 2.54 -5.40
N GLY A 282 13.42 3.63 -4.75
CA GLY A 282 14.05 4.95 -4.91
C GLY A 282 15.52 4.98 -4.47
N PHE A 283 15.87 4.20 -3.44
CA PHE A 283 17.26 3.98 -3.06
C PHE A 283 18.02 3.28 -4.18
N ALA A 284 17.50 2.22 -4.78
CA ALA A 284 18.19 1.44 -5.80
C ALA A 284 18.39 2.20 -7.12
N THR A 285 17.37 2.98 -7.54
CA THR A 285 17.33 3.67 -8.84
C THR A 285 18.02 5.02 -8.84
N SER A 286 18.18 5.67 -7.68
CA SER A 286 18.79 7.00 -7.57
C SER A 286 20.33 6.93 -7.63
N PRO A 287 21.00 7.43 -8.67
CA PRO A 287 22.47 7.46 -8.71
C PRO A 287 23.08 8.50 -7.75
N ARG A 288 22.36 9.58 -7.39
CA ARG A 288 22.85 10.60 -6.46
C ARG A 288 23.13 10.02 -5.07
N ARG A 289 24.37 10.23 -4.58
CA ARG A 289 24.83 9.70 -3.28
C ARG A 289 24.22 10.38 -2.07
N ASP A 290 23.77 11.63 -2.18
CA ASP A 290 23.15 12.38 -1.09
C ASP A 290 21.71 11.97 -0.81
N LEU A 291 21.03 11.34 -1.77
CA LEU A 291 19.67 10.83 -1.58
C LEU A 291 19.65 9.51 -0.80
N LYS A 292 20.74 8.73 -0.87
CA LYS A 292 20.83 7.39 -0.26
C LYS A 292 20.57 7.40 1.26
N PRO A 293 21.17 8.29 2.08
CA PRO A 293 20.92 8.32 3.51
C PRO A 293 19.46 8.67 3.87
N ASN A 294 18.79 9.51 3.07
CA ASN A 294 17.39 9.87 3.28
C ASN A 294 16.47 8.66 3.12
N TYR A 295 16.67 7.87 2.05
CA TYR A 295 15.93 6.62 1.87
C TYR A 295 16.24 5.59 2.97
N LEU A 296 17.51 5.40 3.32
CA LEU A 296 17.90 4.46 4.39
C LEU A 296 17.30 4.84 5.74
N SER A 297 17.30 6.14 6.09
CA SER A 297 16.64 6.62 7.31
C SER A 297 15.14 6.34 7.26
N ALA A 298 14.48 6.58 6.13
CA ALA A 298 13.04 6.36 6.01
C ALA A 298 12.66 4.87 6.09
N ILE A 299 13.51 3.98 5.54
CA ILE A 299 13.37 2.52 5.68
C ILE A 299 13.54 2.12 7.15
N ALA A 300 14.60 2.59 7.82
CA ALA A 300 14.87 2.27 9.22
C ALA A 300 13.73 2.74 10.15
N ASP A 301 13.22 3.95 9.94
CA ASP A 301 12.09 4.47 10.70
C ASP A 301 10.83 3.60 10.51
N ASN A 302 10.50 3.23 9.26
CA ASN A 302 9.35 2.34 9.00
C ASN A 302 9.55 0.94 9.58
N ALA A 303 10.78 0.40 9.57
CA ALA A 303 11.09 -0.90 10.16
C ALA A 303 10.88 -0.88 11.68
N GLN A 304 11.25 0.21 12.35
CA GLN A 304 10.96 0.40 13.78
C GLN A 304 9.46 0.44 14.05
N ILE A 305 8.70 1.23 13.28
CA ILE A 305 7.23 1.27 13.39
C ILE A 305 6.63 -0.12 13.14
N GLY A 306 7.15 -0.87 12.17
CA GLY A 306 6.72 -2.22 11.86
C GLY A 306 6.98 -3.22 13.01
N SER A 307 8.10 -3.09 13.72
CA SER A 307 8.38 -3.93 14.89
C SER A 307 7.39 -3.65 16.03
N GLU A 308 7.18 -2.38 16.36
CA GLU A 308 6.22 -1.99 17.41
C GLU A 308 4.78 -2.37 17.03
N TRP A 309 4.43 -2.22 15.75
CA TRP A 309 3.16 -2.68 15.20
C TRP A 309 2.99 -4.19 15.40
N LEU A 310 4.01 -4.98 15.09
CA LEU A 310 3.95 -6.44 15.20
C LEU A 310 3.70 -6.87 16.66
N ASP A 311 4.39 -6.26 17.61
CA ASP A 311 4.19 -6.50 19.04
C ASP A 311 2.74 -6.23 19.46
N LEU A 312 2.18 -5.09 19.03
CA LEU A 312 0.79 -4.72 19.31
C LEU A 312 -0.20 -5.71 18.69
N MET A 313 0.03 -6.14 17.45
CA MET A 313 -0.85 -7.08 16.78
C MET A 313 -0.79 -8.48 17.40
N ILE A 314 0.39 -8.92 17.88
CA ILE A 314 0.58 -10.18 18.61
C ILE A 314 -0.12 -10.11 19.98
N GLU A 315 0.09 -9.05 20.75
CA GLU A 315 -0.52 -8.84 22.06
C GLU A 315 -2.05 -8.92 22.00
N ASN A 316 -2.65 -8.34 20.95
CA ASN A 316 -4.09 -8.34 20.73
C ASN A 316 -4.61 -9.57 19.96
N ARG A 317 -3.72 -10.50 19.55
CA ARG A 317 -4.06 -11.70 18.76
C ARG A 317 -4.78 -11.39 17.44
N TRP A 318 -4.30 -10.36 16.76
CA TRP A 318 -4.91 -9.83 15.54
C TRP A 318 -4.29 -10.33 14.23
N LEU A 319 -3.20 -11.09 14.32
CA LEU A 319 -2.55 -11.70 13.16
C LEU A 319 -3.08 -13.11 12.91
N GLU A 320 -3.54 -13.36 11.70
CA GLU A 320 -3.74 -14.72 11.21
C GLU A 320 -2.42 -15.29 10.73
N GLN A 321 -2.06 -16.44 11.28
CA GLN A 321 -0.82 -17.13 10.93
C GLN A 321 -0.95 -17.75 9.52
N PRO A 322 -0.09 -17.39 8.56
CA PRO A 322 -0.07 -18.07 7.27
C PRO A 322 0.41 -19.52 7.42
N PRO A 323 0.10 -20.41 6.47
CA PRO A 323 0.60 -21.79 6.49
C PRO A 323 2.14 -21.84 6.60
N LEU A 324 2.64 -22.63 7.55
CA LEU A 324 4.07 -22.79 7.79
C LEU A 324 4.63 -24.04 7.09
N ALA A 325 5.92 -24.01 6.83
CA ALA A 325 6.65 -25.23 6.49
C ALA A 325 6.60 -26.23 7.66
N GLN A 326 6.65 -27.52 7.34
CA GLN A 326 6.65 -28.57 8.36
C GLN A 326 7.95 -28.56 9.17
N ASP A 327 7.82 -28.49 10.49
CA ASP A 327 8.95 -28.60 11.42
C ASP A 327 9.42 -30.06 11.49
N ARG A 328 10.46 -30.38 10.70
CA ARG A 328 10.99 -31.74 10.60
C ARG A 328 11.66 -32.20 11.89
N ASP A 329 12.27 -31.28 12.64
CA ASP A 329 12.92 -31.60 13.91
C ASP A 329 11.88 -31.98 14.96
N LYS A 330 10.79 -31.22 15.07
CA LYS A 330 9.68 -31.55 15.96
C LYS A 330 9.04 -32.90 15.58
N LEU A 331 8.77 -33.13 14.30
CA LEU A 331 8.20 -34.41 13.81
C LEU A 331 9.13 -35.61 14.08
N SER A 332 10.45 -35.43 14.06
CA SER A 332 11.41 -36.50 14.36
C SER A 332 11.46 -36.86 15.86
N LYS A 333 11.09 -35.92 16.73
CA LYS A 333 11.09 -36.06 18.19
C LYS A 333 9.75 -36.54 18.74
N GLU A 334 8.66 -36.33 17.99
CA GLU A 334 7.34 -36.93 18.24
C GLU A 334 7.37 -38.43 17.88
N LYS A 335 8.05 -39.24 18.70
CA LYS A 335 7.87 -40.70 18.66
C LYS A 335 6.45 -41.03 19.15
N LYS A 336 5.74 -41.85 18.37
CA LYS A 336 4.46 -42.46 18.76
C LYS A 336 4.59 -43.28 20.04
#